data_AF-A0A8K0UEK6-F1
#
_entry.id   AF-A0A8K0UEK6-F1
#
_cell.length_a   1.000
_cell.length_b   1.000
_cell.length_c   1.000
_cell.angle_alpha   90.00
_cell.angle_beta   90.00
_cell.angle_gamma   90.00
#
_symmetry.space_group_name_H-M   'P 1'
#
loop_
_entity.id
_entity.type
_entity.pdbx_description
1 polymer ?
#
loop_
_entity_poly.entity_id
_entity_poly.type
_entity_poly.pdbx_seq_one_letter_code
_entity_poly.pdbx_strand_id
1 'polypeptide(L)'
;MFESLGNGEPDCTVPSSSLLRRYSKHLSKPWQVSHWLCKIGASLVISMIYIQHQDYYVFEPAKLIDGSVVIPEHWYTRKTDTVEDSRQEYWARAWMYQVVPSSAFLLSFPHLVETFAGDRLPDPHLIIGTIKEQELGVCLWCLMDPAQGNHWRLQSQGHHILTFMIWWYCDDTSGNLSKKWNKYNSFLFIAAGLSHVMAQKESNVHFLSTSNIAPLLKMLDGIVL
;
A
#
# COMPACT_ATOMS: atom_id res chain seq x y z
N MET A 1 22.11 -35.43 10.13
CA MET A 1 22.06 -35.43 11.60
C MET A 1 21.13 -34.28 11.96
N PHE A 2 19.95 -34.61 12.50
CA PHE A 2 18.92 -33.63 12.85
C PHE A 2 19.30 -32.94 14.16
N GLU A 3 19.16 -31.62 14.22
CA GLU A 3 19.06 -30.88 15.49
C GLU A 3 17.81 -30.01 15.49
N SER A 4 17.16 -30.00 16.65
CA SER A 4 15.82 -29.50 16.91
C SER A 4 15.76 -27.98 17.03
N LEU A 5 14.66 -27.45 16.49
CA LEU A 5 14.14 -26.08 16.52
C LEU A 5 14.32 -25.35 17.87
N GLY A 6 14.95 -24.18 17.80
CA GLY A 6 14.71 -23.08 18.73
C GLY A 6 13.57 -22.22 18.18
N ASN A 7 12.48 -22.10 18.95
CA ASN A 7 11.36 -21.20 18.67
C ASN A 7 11.83 -19.74 18.75
N GLY A 8 12.21 -19.16 17.62
CA GLY A 8 12.24 -17.72 17.42
C GLY A 8 11.29 -17.41 16.28
N GLU A 9 10.26 -16.59 16.53
CA GLU A 9 9.46 -15.99 15.46
C GLU A 9 10.40 -15.33 14.45
N PRO A 10 10.20 -15.52 13.13
CA PRO A 10 10.97 -14.79 12.14
C PRO A 10 10.59 -13.31 12.24
N ASP A 11 11.49 -12.51 12.81
CA ASP A 11 11.38 -11.06 12.81
C ASP A 11 11.48 -10.56 11.37
N CYS A 12 10.32 -10.36 10.74
CA CYS A 12 10.15 -9.69 9.47
C CYS A 12 10.35 -8.18 9.65
N THR A 13 11.51 -7.76 10.13
CA THR A 13 11.87 -6.35 10.20
C THR A 13 12.06 -5.81 8.79
N VAL A 14 11.13 -4.93 8.42
CA VAL A 14 11.15 -4.02 7.27
C VAL A 14 12.53 -3.32 7.18
N PRO A 15 13.08 -3.04 5.98
CA PRO A 15 14.48 -2.63 5.84
C PRO A 15 14.86 -1.42 6.71
N SER A 16 15.99 -1.57 7.39
CA SER A 16 16.63 -0.62 8.29
C SER A 16 16.68 0.83 7.78
N SER A 17 16.48 1.75 8.72
CA SER A 17 16.33 3.21 8.62
C SER A 17 17.52 4.00 8.06
N SER A 18 18.55 3.36 7.50
CA SER A 18 19.82 4.02 7.14
C SER A 18 19.75 4.86 5.85
N LEU A 19 18.83 4.57 4.93
CA LEU A 19 18.67 5.33 3.67
C LEU A 19 17.67 6.51 3.77
N LEU A 20 16.91 6.62 4.87
CA LEU A 20 16.01 7.75 5.12
C LEU A 20 16.74 9.10 5.26
N ARG A 21 18.07 9.11 5.42
CA ARG A 21 18.87 10.33 5.55
C ARG A 21 19.01 11.16 4.28
N ARG A 22 18.80 10.60 3.07
CA ARG A 22 19.01 11.36 1.82
C ARG A 22 17.83 12.24 1.39
N TYR A 23 16.64 12.06 1.97
CA TYR A 23 15.43 12.84 1.64
C TYR A 23 14.93 13.73 2.79
N SER A 24 15.77 14.03 3.78
CA SER A 24 15.46 15.03 4.81
C SER A 24 15.81 16.44 4.33
N LYS A 25 15.04 16.99 3.41
CA LYS A 25 15.00 18.43 3.16
C LYS A 25 13.60 18.93 3.47
N HIS A 26 13.48 19.60 4.62
CA HIS A 26 12.37 20.40 5.12
C HIS A 26 10.94 19.96 4.74
N LEU A 27 10.29 19.27 5.69
CA LEU A 27 8.85 19.06 5.70
C LEU A 27 8.12 20.39 5.93
N SER A 28 7.19 20.72 5.06
CA SER A 28 6.19 21.76 5.38
C SER A 28 4.83 21.16 5.75
N LYS A 29 4.43 20.00 5.16
CA LYS A 29 3.01 19.58 5.12
C LYS A 29 2.82 18.04 5.05
N PRO A 30 1.97 17.42 5.90
CA PRO A 30 1.76 15.95 5.98
C PRO A 30 1.02 15.30 4.80
N TRP A 31 0.36 16.09 3.94
CA TRP A 31 -0.38 15.61 2.75
C TRP A 31 0.50 15.49 1.49
N GLN A 32 1.82 15.63 1.61
CA GLN A 32 2.73 15.43 0.49
C GLN A 32 2.84 13.92 0.17
N VAL A 33 2.11 13.47 -0.86
CA VAL A 33 2.02 12.10 -1.38
C VAL A 33 3.40 11.44 -1.59
N SER A 34 4.43 12.22 -1.93
CA SER A 34 5.81 11.74 -2.11
C SER A 34 6.40 11.08 -0.87
N HIS A 35 5.93 11.44 0.33
CA HIS A 35 6.38 10.84 1.59
C HIS A 35 5.70 9.49 1.85
N TRP A 36 4.42 9.37 1.50
CA TRP A 36 3.65 8.12 1.62
C TRP A 36 4.27 7.02 0.78
N LEU A 37 4.72 7.37 -0.43
CA LEU A 37 5.42 6.47 -1.34
C LEU A 37 6.74 5.92 -0.77
N CYS A 38 7.35 6.56 0.24
CA CYS A 38 8.65 6.17 0.79
C CYS A 38 8.62 5.71 2.25
N LYS A 39 7.59 6.08 3.02
CA LYS A 39 7.52 5.81 4.47
C LYS A 39 6.42 4.85 4.89
N ILE A 40 5.40 4.66 4.05
CA ILE A 40 4.33 3.69 4.32
C ILE A 40 4.73 2.37 3.65
N GLY A 41 4.53 1.26 4.35
CA GLY A 41 4.82 -0.07 3.79
C GLY A 41 4.04 -0.30 2.49
N ALA A 42 4.68 -0.97 1.52
CA ALA A 42 4.11 -1.25 0.20
C ALA A 42 2.74 -1.94 0.23
N SER A 43 2.54 -2.84 1.20
CA SER A 43 1.26 -3.54 1.43
C SER A 43 0.16 -2.65 2.03
N LEU A 44 0.52 -1.48 2.56
CA LEU A 44 -0.40 -0.52 3.18
C LEU A 44 -0.75 0.65 2.23
N VAL A 45 -0.14 0.69 1.04
CA VAL A 45 -0.51 1.61 -0.04
C VAL A 45 -1.31 0.86 -1.11
N ILE A 46 -1.42 1.43 -2.32
CA ILE A 46 -2.09 0.81 -3.46
C ILE A 46 -1.49 -0.59 -3.67
N SER A 47 -2.26 -1.61 -3.29
CA SER A 47 -1.81 -3.01 -3.27
C SER A 47 -1.97 -3.68 -4.65
N MET A 48 -2.81 -3.12 -5.50
CA MET A 48 -3.17 -3.69 -6.80
C MET A 48 -3.50 -2.58 -7.80
N ILE A 49 -3.23 -2.82 -9.07
CA ILE A 49 -3.82 -2.08 -10.18
C ILE A 49 -4.39 -3.03 -11.24
N TYR A 50 -5.39 -2.53 -11.97
CA TYR A 50 -6.03 -3.25 -13.07
C TYR A 50 -5.63 -2.62 -14.40
N ILE A 51 -4.91 -3.37 -15.24
CA ILE A 51 -4.43 -2.92 -16.56
C ILE A 51 -4.66 -4.03 -17.57
N GLN A 52 -5.16 -3.70 -18.76
CA GLN A 52 -5.31 -4.66 -19.87
C GLN A 52 -6.06 -5.95 -19.47
N HIS A 53 -7.09 -5.83 -18.63
CA HIS A 53 -7.88 -6.96 -18.12
C HIS A 53 -7.13 -7.93 -17.20
N GLN A 54 -6.05 -7.46 -16.57
CA GLN A 54 -5.26 -8.24 -15.63
C GLN A 54 -5.04 -7.47 -14.33
N ASP A 55 -5.05 -8.22 -13.23
CA ASP A 55 -4.77 -7.71 -11.89
C ASP A 55 -3.29 -7.88 -11.56
N TYR A 56 -2.62 -6.75 -11.37
CA TYR A 56 -1.22 -6.70 -10.95
C TYR A 56 -1.14 -6.30 -9.48
N TYR A 57 -0.70 -7.21 -8.63
CA TYR A 57 -0.49 -6.95 -7.22
C TYR A 57 0.96 -6.58 -6.93
N VAL A 58 1.18 -5.83 -5.86
CA VAL A 58 2.53 -5.65 -5.30
C VAL A 58 3.09 -6.99 -4.83
N PHE A 59 4.41 -7.14 -4.89
CA PHE A 59 5.16 -8.32 -4.49
C PHE A 59 4.89 -9.57 -5.31
N GLU A 60 4.20 -9.47 -6.44
CA GLU A 60 4.09 -10.57 -7.40
C GLU A 60 5.01 -10.36 -8.61
N PRO A 61 5.69 -11.42 -9.11
CA PRO A 61 6.39 -11.37 -10.37
C PRO A 61 5.44 -11.01 -11.53
N ALA A 62 5.88 -10.06 -12.35
CA ALA A 62 5.17 -9.65 -13.55
C ALA A 62 6.15 -9.55 -14.72
N LYS A 63 5.73 -10.03 -15.89
CA LYS A 63 6.53 -9.98 -17.12
C LYS A 63 6.24 -8.68 -17.86
N LEU A 64 7.30 -8.04 -18.33
CA LEU A 64 7.23 -6.85 -19.17
C LEU A 64 7.24 -7.23 -20.65
N ILE A 65 6.87 -6.27 -21.50
CA ILE A 65 6.84 -6.43 -22.96
C ILE A 65 8.22 -6.80 -23.53
N ASP A 66 9.30 -6.29 -22.93
CA ASP A 66 10.69 -6.60 -23.33
C ASP A 66 11.15 -8.01 -22.94
N GLY A 67 10.29 -8.78 -22.26
CA GLY A 67 10.56 -10.14 -21.79
C GLY A 67 11.19 -10.22 -20.40
N SER A 68 11.59 -9.10 -19.80
CA SER A 68 12.11 -9.08 -18.43
C SER A 68 11.01 -9.33 -17.40
N VAL A 69 11.39 -9.82 -16.23
CA VAL A 69 10.47 -10.03 -15.10
C VAL A 69 10.85 -9.08 -13.99
N VAL A 70 9.84 -8.36 -13.47
CA VAL A 70 9.98 -7.42 -12.36
C VAL A 70 9.03 -7.80 -11.23
N ILE A 71 9.34 -7.34 -10.02
CA ILE A 71 8.43 -7.47 -8.87
C ILE A 71 8.05 -6.05 -8.45
N PRO A 72 6.82 -5.58 -8.71
CA PRO A 72 6.34 -4.27 -8.28
C PRO A 72 6.29 -4.19 -6.75
N GLU A 73 6.84 -3.12 -6.16
CA GLU A 73 6.68 -2.87 -4.73
C GLU A 73 5.61 -1.81 -4.47
N HIS A 74 5.57 -0.75 -5.29
CA HIS A 74 4.65 0.36 -5.08
C HIS A 74 4.07 0.84 -6.41
N TRP A 75 2.76 1.06 -6.43
CA TRP A 75 2.07 1.71 -7.53
C TRP A 75 1.82 3.18 -7.21
N TYR A 76 1.95 4.04 -8.22
CA TYR A 76 1.61 5.45 -8.12
C TYR A 76 1.27 6.02 -9.49
N THR A 77 0.55 7.13 -9.52
CA THR A 77 0.23 7.83 -10.78
C THR A 77 1.22 8.96 -11.04
N ARG A 78 1.57 9.17 -12.31
CA ARG A 78 2.26 10.37 -12.80
C ARG A 78 1.37 11.06 -13.81
N LYS A 79 1.37 12.39 -13.76
CA LYS A 79 0.83 13.21 -14.86
C LYS A 79 1.95 13.40 -15.88
N THR A 80 1.66 13.09 -17.13
CA THR A 80 2.52 13.45 -18.26
C THR A 80 2.14 14.86 -18.69
N ASP A 81 3.05 15.81 -18.52
CA ASP A 81 2.87 17.19 -18.99
C ASP A 81 3.17 17.27 -20.50
N THR A 82 2.43 16.53 -21.31
CA THR A 82 2.38 16.77 -22.76
C THR A 82 1.28 17.78 -23.04
N VAL A 83 1.63 18.83 -23.80
CA VAL A 83 0.87 20.08 -24.01
C VAL A 83 -0.59 19.88 -24.49
N GLU A 84 -0.95 18.69 -24.97
CA GLU A 84 -2.25 18.42 -25.59
C GLU A 84 -3.11 17.34 -24.91
N ASP A 85 -2.61 16.57 -23.93
CA ASP A 85 -3.43 15.57 -23.24
C ASP A 85 -2.84 15.22 -21.86
N SER A 86 -3.47 15.71 -20.78
CA SER A 86 -3.04 15.41 -19.42
C SER A 86 -3.52 14.02 -18.99
N ARG A 87 -3.02 12.96 -19.63
CA ARG A 87 -3.31 11.59 -19.19
C ARG A 87 -2.56 11.29 -17.90
N GLN A 88 -3.27 10.67 -16.96
CA GLN A 88 -2.63 10.07 -15.79
C GLN A 88 -2.27 8.63 -16.13
N GLU A 89 -1.00 8.28 -15.96
CA GLU A 89 -0.51 6.92 -16.16
C GLU A 89 -0.06 6.35 -14.82
N TYR A 90 -0.31 5.06 -14.60
CA TYR A 90 0.25 4.33 -13.47
C TYR A 90 1.71 3.95 -13.74
N TRP A 91 2.51 3.95 -12.69
CA TRP A 91 3.91 3.58 -12.69
C TRP A 91 4.17 2.68 -11.48
N ALA A 92 5.04 1.70 -11.68
CA ALA A 92 5.59 0.85 -10.63
C ALA A 92 6.95 1.38 -10.19
N ARG A 93 7.20 1.40 -8.89
CA ARG A 93 8.55 1.20 -8.37
C ARG A 93 8.69 -0.29 -8.08
N ALA A 94 9.50 -0.97 -8.88
CA ALA A 94 9.81 -2.38 -8.73
C ALA A 94 11.08 -2.59 -7.89
N TRP A 95 11.29 -3.84 -7.49
CA TRP A 95 12.49 -4.30 -6.78
C TRP A 95 13.78 -3.76 -7.44
N MET A 96 14.81 -3.51 -6.63
CA MET A 96 16.04 -2.79 -7.04
C MET A 96 15.80 -1.36 -7.56
N TYR A 97 14.71 -0.72 -7.14
CA TYR A 97 14.37 0.67 -7.48
C TYR A 97 14.16 0.92 -8.98
N GLN A 98 13.83 -0.11 -9.76
CA GLN A 98 13.48 0.07 -11.16
C GLN A 98 12.13 0.79 -11.27
N VAL A 99 12.03 1.73 -12.21
CA VAL A 99 10.82 2.53 -12.42
C VAL A 99 10.23 2.13 -13.76
N VAL A 100 9.02 1.56 -13.74
CA VAL A 100 8.39 0.92 -14.90
C VAL A 100 7.01 1.53 -15.14
N PRO A 101 6.68 2.01 -16.35
CA PRO A 101 5.34 2.49 -16.65
C PRO A 101 4.35 1.32 -16.77
N SER A 102 3.09 1.56 -16.42
CA SER A 102 2.01 0.56 -16.54
C SER A 102 1.85 -0.01 -17.94
N SER A 103 2.12 0.80 -18.97
CA SER A 103 2.10 0.39 -20.37
C SER A 103 3.16 -0.65 -20.74
N ALA A 104 4.20 -0.83 -19.93
CA ALA A 104 5.24 -1.85 -20.18
C ALA A 104 4.88 -3.23 -19.62
N PHE A 105 3.83 -3.36 -18.80
CA PHE A 105 3.41 -4.64 -18.22
C PHE A 105 2.67 -5.49 -19.25
N LEU A 106 3.06 -6.76 -19.36
CA LEU A 106 2.52 -7.72 -20.32
C LEU A 106 1.73 -8.85 -19.64
N LEU A 107 2.35 -9.56 -18.70
CA LEU A 107 1.72 -10.67 -17.98
C LEU A 107 1.77 -10.45 -16.47
N SER A 108 0.60 -10.50 -15.84
CA SER A 108 0.46 -10.64 -14.39
C SER A 108 0.89 -12.04 -13.92
N PHE A 109 1.03 -12.21 -12.60
CA PHE A 109 1.54 -13.44 -12.01
C PHE A 109 0.83 -14.74 -12.47
N PRO A 110 -0.52 -14.83 -12.48
CA PRO A 110 -1.19 -16.05 -12.95
C PRO A 110 -0.86 -16.40 -14.40
N HIS A 111 -0.82 -15.39 -15.29
CA HIS A 111 -0.51 -15.60 -16.70
C HIS A 111 0.97 -15.88 -16.95
N LEU A 112 1.85 -15.32 -16.11
CA LEU A 112 3.27 -15.64 -16.13
C LEU A 112 3.50 -17.11 -15.73
N VAL A 113 2.77 -17.60 -14.72
CA VAL A 113 2.77 -19.02 -14.31
C VAL A 113 2.33 -19.95 -15.45
N GLU A 114 1.41 -19.53 -16.31
CA GLU A 114 0.98 -20.34 -17.46
C GLU A 114 2.03 -20.41 -18.59
N THR A 115 2.93 -19.42 -18.67
CA THR A 115 3.77 -19.20 -19.87
C THR A 115 5.27 -19.33 -19.64
N PHE A 116 5.75 -19.28 -18.39
CA PHE A 116 7.18 -19.20 -18.06
C PHE A 116 8.04 -20.29 -18.71
N ALA A 117 7.53 -21.52 -18.77
CA ALA A 117 8.25 -22.66 -19.34
C ALA A 117 8.53 -22.48 -20.85
N GLY A 118 7.55 -21.95 -21.60
CA GLY A 118 7.72 -21.63 -23.01
C GLY A 118 8.67 -20.46 -23.25
N ASP A 119 8.65 -19.49 -22.34
CA ASP A 119 9.52 -18.30 -22.36
C ASP A 119 10.94 -18.56 -21.86
N ARG A 120 11.25 -19.78 -21.39
CA ARG A 120 12.53 -20.16 -20.76
C ARG A 120 12.86 -19.30 -19.54
N LEU A 121 11.83 -18.89 -18.80
CA LEU A 121 11.98 -18.15 -17.55
C LEU A 121 12.06 -19.13 -16.36
N PRO A 122 12.65 -18.71 -15.23
CA PRO A 122 12.54 -19.46 -13.97
C PRO A 122 11.08 -19.59 -13.52
N ASP A 123 10.79 -20.63 -12.75
CA ASP A 123 9.46 -20.83 -12.17
C ASP A 123 9.07 -19.63 -11.26
N PRO A 124 7.99 -18.90 -11.56
CA PRO A 124 7.54 -17.75 -10.77
C PRO A 124 7.18 -18.10 -9.32
N HIS A 125 6.84 -19.36 -9.01
CA HIS A 125 6.54 -19.81 -7.65
C HIS A 125 7.79 -20.05 -6.79
N LEU A 126 9.01 -19.88 -7.32
CA LEU A 126 10.25 -20.20 -6.60
C LEU A 126 11.05 -18.95 -6.26
N ILE A 127 10.48 -18.08 -5.42
CA ILE A 127 11.19 -16.92 -4.86
C ILE A 127 11.79 -17.30 -3.51
N ILE A 128 13.09 -17.60 -3.48
CA ILE A 128 13.79 -17.99 -2.24
C ILE A 128 13.88 -16.80 -1.28
N GLY A 129 14.21 -15.62 -1.78
CA GLY A 129 14.52 -14.47 -0.96
C GLY A 129 15.25 -13.37 -1.68
N THR A 130 15.72 -12.41 -0.90
CA THR A 130 16.42 -11.22 -1.36
C THR A 130 17.85 -11.24 -0.84
N ILE A 131 18.79 -10.87 -1.70
CA ILE A 131 20.20 -10.73 -1.33
C ILE A 131 20.42 -9.27 -0.98
N LYS A 132 20.81 -8.98 0.27
CA LYS A 132 21.18 -7.62 0.68
C LYS A 132 22.67 -7.43 0.42
N GLU A 133 23.05 -6.33 -0.24
CA GLU A 133 24.45 -6.02 -0.60
C GLU A 133 25.43 -5.99 0.60
N GLN A 134 24.92 -5.85 1.82
CA GLN A 134 25.74 -5.71 3.04
C GLN A 134 25.73 -6.94 3.96
N GLU A 135 24.90 -7.96 3.68
CA GLU A 135 24.78 -9.16 4.50
C GLU A 135 25.12 -10.39 3.65
N LEU A 136 26.00 -11.26 4.16
CA LEU A 136 26.42 -12.50 3.49
C LEU A 136 25.34 -13.60 3.60
N GLY A 137 24.07 -13.25 3.36
CA GLY A 137 22.92 -14.11 3.60
C GLY A 137 21.71 -13.76 2.74
N VAL A 138 20.83 -14.75 2.56
CA VAL A 138 19.54 -14.61 1.86
C VAL A 138 18.47 -14.30 2.89
N CYS A 139 17.79 -13.16 2.75
CA CYS A 139 16.58 -12.87 3.51
C CYS A 139 15.38 -13.54 2.84
N LEU A 140 14.71 -14.47 3.54
CA LEU A 140 13.58 -15.22 2.98
C LEU A 140 12.47 -14.31 2.44
N TRP A 141 11.85 -14.73 1.33
CA TRP A 141 10.70 -14.04 0.76
C TRP A 141 9.43 -14.40 1.53
N CYS A 142 9.00 -13.51 2.43
CA CYS A 142 7.79 -13.70 3.24
C CYS A 142 6.60 -12.80 2.83
N LEU A 143 6.70 -12.12 1.68
CA LEU A 143 5.72 -11.11 1.25
C LEU A 143 4.55 -11.70 0.44
N MET A 144 4.67 -12.97 0.06
CA MET A 144 3.72 -13.70 -0.76
C MET A 144 3.87 -15.19 -0.47
N ASP A 145 2.77 -15.93 -0.45
CA ASP A 145 2.81 -17.39 -0.57
C ASP A 145 3.12 -17.75 -2.04
N PRO A 146 4.25 -18.38 -2.35
CA PRO A 146 4.59 -18.64 -3.73
C PRO A 146 3.59 -19.53 -4.46
N ALA A 147 2.82 -20.38 -3.75
CA ALA A 147 1.79 -21.23 -4.34
C ALA A 147 0.46 -20.50 -4.62
N GLN A 148 0.15 -19.46 -3.85
CA GLN A 148 -1.16 -18.79 -3.90
C GLN A 148 -1.09 -17.37 -4.47
N GLY A 149 0.10 -16.78 -4.52
CA GLY A 149 0.29 -15.38 -4.86
C GLY A 149 0.03 -14.45 -3.68
N ASN A 150 -0.26 -13.19 -3.99
CA ASN A 150 -0.55 -12.17 -3.00
C ASN A 150 -1.85 -12.53 -2.24
N HIS A 151 -1.85 -12.48 -0.91
CA HIS A 151 -2.99 -12.87 -0.06
C HIS A 151 -4.32 -12.19 -0.43
N TRP A 152 -4.23 -10.97 -0.97
CA TRP A 152 -5.36 -10.15 -1.38
C TRP A 152 -6.08 -10.73 -2.59
N ARG A 153 -5.39 -11.52 -3.43
CA ARG A 153 -5.97 -12.16 -4.61
C ARG A 153 -7.08 -13.15 -4.21
N LEU A 154 -6.90 -13.87 -3.11
CA LEU A 154 -7.92 -14.78 -2.56
C LEU A 154 -9.03 -14.02 -1.85
N GLN A 155 -8.67 -12.99 -1.08
CA GLN A 155 -9.64 -12.22 -0.30
C GLN A 155 -10.56 -11.36 -1.17
N SER A 156 -10.06 -10.83 -2.29
CA SER A 156 -10.82 -9.91 -3.14
C SER A 156 -11.85 -10.60 -4.03
N GLN A 157 -11.72 -11.90 -4.28
CA GLN A 157 -12.62 -12.67 -5.15
C GLN A 157 -12.85 -12.01 -6.53
N GLY A 158 -11.78 -11.43 -7.10
CA GLY A 158 -11.83 -10.73 -8.39
C GLY A 158 -12.33 -9.28 -8.34
N HIS A 159 -12.54 -8.72 -7.14
CA HIS A 159 -12.83 -7.30 -6.98
C HIS A 159 -11.55 -6.46 -6.92
N HIS A 160 -11.62 -5.23 -7.43
CA HIS A 160 -10.50 -4.31 -7.32
C HIS A 160 -10.28 -3.86 -5.88
N ILE A 161 -9.04 -3.89 -5.43
CA ILE A 161 -8.66 -3.42 -4.10
C ILE A 161 -8.11 -2.01 -4.21
N LEU A 162 -8.73 -1.11 -3.46
CA LEU A 162 -8.33 0.29 -3.38
C LEU A 162 -7.99 0.64 -1.94
N THR A 163 -6.83 1.25 -1.77
CA THR A 163 -6.41 1.76 -0.47
C THR A 163 -6.90 3.18 -0.32
N PHE A 164 -7.76 3.42 0.66
CA PHE A 164 -8.27 4.74 1.00
C PHE A 164 -7.77 5.15 2.39
N MET A 165 -6.83 6.10 2.41
CA MET A 165 -6.28 6.60 3.67
C MET A 165 -7.21 7.65 4.27
N ILE A 166 -7.51 7.49 5.57
CA ILE A 166 -8.39 8.36 6.33
C ILE A 166 -7.69 8.87 7.58
N TRP A 167 -7.96 10.13 7.94
CA TRP A 167 -7.71 10.61 9.31
C TRP A 167 -9.00 10.51 10.10
N TRP A 168 -8.91 9.86 11.26
CA TRP A 168 -9.96 9.87 12.25
C TRP A 168 -9.69 10.92 13.30
N TYR A 169 -10.77 11.56 13.74
CA TYR A 169 -10.73 12.38 14.94
C TYR A 169 -12.09 12.32 15.64
N CYS A 170 -12.05 12.54 16.95
CA CYS A 170 -13.24 12.68 17.75
C CYS A 170 -13.37 14.14 18.16
N ASP A 171 -14.55 14.68 17.96
CA ASP A 171 -14.89 16.05 18.34
C ASP A 171 -15.97 16.06 19.43
N ASP A 172 -15.82 16.99 20.38
CA ASP A 172 -16.80 17.23 21.43
C ASP A 172 -17.73 18.35 21.00
N THR A 173 -18.95 17.98 20.62
CA THR A 173 -19.94 18.92 20.06
C THR A 173 -20.71 19.70 21.13
N SER A 174 -20.29 19.65 22.40
CA SER A 174 -20.96 20.31 23.52
C SER A 174 -20.80 21.84 23.59
N GLY A 175 -20.10 22.45 22.63
CA GLY A 175 -19.72 23.86 22.61
C GLY A 175 -20.83 24.91 22.34
N ASN A 176 -22.08 24.50 22.10
CA ASN A 176 -23.18 25.46 21.96
C ASN A 176 -23.69 25.90 23.35
N LEU A 177 -23.86 27.21 23.58
CA LEU A 177 -24.35 27.80 24.84
C LEU A 177 -25.64 27.14 25.38
N SER A 178 -26.47 26.58 24.50
CA SER A 178 -27.71 25.84 24.83
C SER A 178 -27.54 24.35 25.12
N LYS A 179 -26.36 23.76 24.86
CA LYS A 179 -26.07 22.32 24.99
C LYS A 179 -24.97 22.00 26.02
N LYS A 180 -24.73 22.93 26.95
CA LYS A 180 -23.69 22.85 27.99
C LYS A 180 -23.75 21.60 28.89
N TRP A 181 -24.89 20.90 28.93
CA TRP A 181 -25.15 19.79 29.86
C TRP A 181 -25.28 18.40 29.22
N ASN A 182 -25.33 18.30 27.88
CA ASN A 182 -25.34 17.02 27.19
C ASN A 182 -24.09 16.90 26.31
N LYS A 183 -23.05 16.28 26.87
CA LYS A 183 -21.82 15.99 26.15
C LYS A 183 -22.06 14.87 25.14
N TYR A 184 -21.78 15.14 23.87
CA TYR A 184 -21.80 14.16 22.80
C TYR A 184 -20.42 14.14 22.12
N ASN A 185 -19.77 12.98 22.18
CA ASN A 185 -18.57 12.71 21.42
C ASN A 185 -19.00 12.22 20.04
N SER A 186 -18.44 12.81 18.99
CA SER A 186 -18.69 12.39 17.61
C SER A 186 -17.39 11.96 16.96
N PHE A 187 -17.39 10.78 16.36
CA PHE A 187 -16.31 10.31 15.50
C PHE A 187 -16.56 10.72 14.06
N LEU A 188 -15.56 11.34 13.46
CA LEU A 188 -15.57 11.78 12.07
C LEU A 188 -14.30 11.31 11.37
N PHE A 189 -14.35 11.29 10.05
CA PHE A 189 -13.17 11.06 9.23
C PHE A 189 -13.08 12.04 8.05
N ILE A 190 -11.85 12.28 7.62
CA ILE A 190 -11.53 13.01 6.40
C ILE A 190 -10.56 12.18 5.56
N ALA A 191 -10.61 12.34 4.24
CA ALA A 191 -9.63 11.72 3.35
C ALA A 191 -8.23 12.30 3.61
N ALA A 192 -7.23 11.44 3.83
CA ALA A 192 -5.91 11.86 4.26
C ALA A 192 -5.09 12.62 3.21
N GLY A 193 -5.43 12.45 1.94
CA GLY A 193 -4.75 13.09 0.81
C GLY A 193 -5.21 14.53 0.56
N LEU A 194 -6.17 15.06 1.31
CA LEU A 194 -6.70 16.40 1.09
C LEU A 194 -5.74 17.48 1.57
N SER A 195 -5.69 18.59 0.83
CA SER A 195 -5.03 19.81 1.30
C SER A 195 -5.80 20.38 2.49
N HIS A 196 -5.12 21.14 3.36
CA HIS A 196 -5.74 21.75 4.54
C HIS A 196 -7.05 22.51 4.22
N VAL A 197 -7.06 23.29 3.13
CA VAL A 197 -8.25 24.06 2.71
C VAL A 197 -9.41 23.14 2.31
N MET A 198 -9.12 22.01 1.67
CA MET A 198 -10.16 21.04 1.30
C MET A 198 -10.60 20.21 2.50
N ALA A 199 -9.69 19.81 3.39
CA ALA A 199 -10.00 19.05 4.60
C ALA A 199 -10.95 19.79 5.55
N GLN A 200 -10.93 21.13 5.54
CA GLN A 200 -11.83 21.97 6.35
C GLN A 200 -13.21 22.19 5.73
N LYS A 201 -13.45 21.76 4.48
CA LYS A 201 -14.79 21.85 3.89
C LYS A 201 -15.68 20.78 4.50
N GLU A 202 -16.86 21.19 4.97
CA GLU A 202 -17.85 20.29 5.57
C GLU A 202 -18.21 19.10 4.67
N SER A 203 -18.22 19.30 3.34
CA SER A 203 -18.49 18.24 2.36
C SER A 203 -17.47 17.10 2.37
N ASN A 204 -16.26 17.34 2.90
CA ASN A 204 -15.18 16.37 2.98
C ASN A 204 -15.01 15.77 4.39
N VAL A 205 -15.84 16.22 5.35
CA VAL A 205 -15.88 15.72 6.72
C VAL A 205 -17.05 14.74 6.83
N HIS A 206 -16.74 13.48 7.07
CA HIS A 206 -17.73 12.41 7.08
C HIS A 206 -17.99 11.95 8.51
N PHE A 207 -19.26 11.96 8.89
CA PHE A 207 -19.71 11.46 10.19
C PHE A 207 -19.69 9.92 10.22
N LEU A 208 -19.21 9.35 11.32
CA LEU A 208 -19.20 7.90 11.53
C LEU A 208 -20.17 7.49 12.63
N SER A 209 -20.02 8.05 13.84
CA SER A 209 -20.85 7.71 14.99
C SER A 209 -20.85 8.81 16.05
N THR A 210 -21.85 8.79 16.95
CA THR A 210 -21.91 9.68 18.11
C THR A 210 -22.35 8.92 19.35
N SER A 211 -21.82 9.31 20.51
CA SER A 211 -22.27 8.79 21.80
C SER A 211 -22.17 9.85 22.88
N ASN A 212 -23.18 9.88 23.75
CA ASN A 212 -23.19 10.63 24.99
C ASN A 212 -22.82 9.77 26.22
N ILE A 213 -22.63 8.47 26.05
CA ILE A 213 -22.40 7.52 27.15
C ILE A 213 -21.08 6.79 26.97
N ALA A 214 -20.71 6.43 25.74
CA ALA A 214 -19.49 5.70 25.47
C ALA A 214 -18.27 6.65 25.44
N PRO A 215 -17.20 6.34 26.20
CA PRO A 215 -15.94 7.06 26.07
C PRO A 215 -15.25 6.73 24.73
N LEU A 216 -14.29 7.57 24.34
CA LEU A 216 -13.56 7.52 23.07
C LEU A 216 -13.13 6.10 22.66
N LEU A 217 -12.44 5.38 23.54
CA LEU A 217 -11.93 4.03 23.26
C LEU A 217 -13.03 2.99 23.05
N LYS A 218 -14.16 3.13 23.76
CA LYS A 218 -15.31 2.23 23.62
C LYS A 218 -16.05 2.47 22.30
N MET A 219 -16.11 3.71 21.84
CA MET A 219 -16.63 4.03 20.52
C MET A 219 -15.71 3.50 19.41
N LEU A 220 -14.38 3.57 19.59
CA LEU A 220 -13.40 3.00 18.66
C LEU A 220 -13.52 1.49 18.51
N ASP A 221 -13.69 0.77 19.61
CA ASP A 221 -13.88 -0.69 19.61
C ASP A 221 -15.12 -1.14 18.81
N GLY A 222 -16.13 -0.28 18.71
CA GLY A 222 -17.33 -0.52 17.91
C GLY A 222 -17.15 -0.31 16.40
N ILE A 223 -16.01 0.21 15.95
CA ILE A 223 -15.74 0.44 14.53
C ILE A 223 -15.02 -0.78 13.97
N VAL A 224 -15.70 -1.51 13.08
CA VAL A 224 -15.12 -2.61 12.31
C VAL A 224 -14.70 -2.08 10.94
N LEU A 225 -13.43 -2.28 10.58
CA LEU A 225 -12.83 -1.92 9.29
C LEU A 225 -12.46 -3.16 8.49
#